data_AF-A0A925TWZ6-F1
#
_entry.id   AF-A0A925TWZ6-F1
#
_cell.length_a   1.000
_cell.length_b   1.000
_cell.length_c   1.000
_cell.angle_alpha   90.00
_cell.angle_beta   90.00
_cell.angle_gamma   90.00
#
_symmetry.space_group_name_H-M   'P 1'
#
loop_
_entity.id
_entity.type
_entity.pdbx_description
1 polymer ?
#
loop_
_entity_poly.entity_id
_entity_poly.type
_entity_poly.pdbx_seq_one_letter_code
_entity_poly.pdbx_strand_id
1 'polypeptide(L)'
;MPYYPKETKEVLNYIGERFLAVMEHLIDTGKVNTEQEFAESLNVIPQHVSQMKNQKRFITIQMLYLLCMKYAINPGYLLPPFSKNMFIKDNNKTLIKQKRIQIEQLKKEIHILEAYS
;
A
#
# COMPACT_ATOMS: atom_id res chain seq x y z
N MET A 1 -23.23 7.98 -3.88
CA MET A 1 -21.85 8.40 -3.61
C MET A 1 -21.64 8.27 -2.10
N PRO A 2 -20.74 7.41 -1.59
CA PRO A 2 -20.61 7.21 -0.14
C PRO A 2 -20.11 8.49 0.56
N TYR A 3 -20.78 8.86 1.65
CA TYR A 3 -20.46 10.01 2.49
C TYR A 3 -19.26 9.65 3.40
N TYR A 4 -18.14 10.34 3.20
CA TYR A 4 -16.97 10.22 4.07
C TYR A 4 -16.91 11.43 5.00
N PRO A 5 -16.75 11.24 6.33
CA PRO A 5 -16.51 12.33 7.27
C PRO A 5 -15.33 13.20 6.80
N LYS A 6 -15.39 14.51 7.06
CA LYS A 6 -14.33 15.48 6.64
C LYS A 6 -12.93 15.01 7.05
N GLU A 7 -12.77 14.54 8.28
CA GLU A 7 -11.51 13.99 8.82
C GLU A 7 -11.04 12.75 8.03
N THR A 8 -11.96 11.89 7.59
CA THR A 8 -11.63 10.70 6.80
C THR A 8 -11.17 11.06 5.39
N LYS A 9 -11.75 12.11 4.78
CA LYS A 9 -11.34 12.54 3.44
C LYS A 9 -9.93 13.14 3.42
N GLU A 10 -9.57 13.93 4.44
CA GLU A 10 -8.22 14.48 4.58
C GLU A 10 -7.17 13.37 4.73
N VAL A 11 -7.47 12.37 5.56
CA VAL A 11 -6.60 11.18 5.71
C VAL A 11 -6.44 10.43 4.39
N LEU A 12 -7.53 10.21 3.64
CA LEU A 12 -7.49 9.54 2.35
C LEU A 12 -6.71 10.32 1.29
N ASN A 13 -6.83 11.65 1.29
CA ASN A 13 -6.03 12.52 0.42
C ASN A 13 -4.54 12.45 0.77
N TYR A 14 -4.20 12.45 2.05
CA TYR A 14 -2.81 12.35 2.49
C TYR A 14 -2.18 10.98 2.17
N ILE A 15 -2.95 9.90 2.29
CA ILE A 15 -2.55 8.57 1.78
C ILE A 15 -2.30 8.65 0.27
N GLY A 16 -3.18 9.35 -0.46
CA GLY A 16 -3.03 9.77 -1.86
C GLY A 16 -1.66 10.34 -2.18
N GLU A 17 -1.33 11.44 -1.53
CA GLU A 17 -0.08 12.18 -1.72
C GLU A 17 1.14 11.31 -1.44
N ARG A 18 1.12 10.53 -0.36
CA ARG A 18 2.25 9.67 0.00
C ARG A 18 2.45 8.50 -0.96
N PHE A 19 1.37 7.93 -1.49
CA PHE A 19 1.45 6.89 -2.51
C PHE A 19 2.06 7.43 -3.81
N LEU A 20 1.67 8.64 -4.23
CA LEU A 20 2.25 9.29 -5.40
C LEU A 20 3.72 9.63 -5.19
N ALA A 21 4.09 10.12 -4.01
CA ALA A 21 5.49 10.37 -3.66
C ALA A 21 6.35 9.10 -3.72
N VAL A 22 5.79 7.93 -3.36
CA VAL A 22 6.49 6.64 -3.55
C VAL A 22 6.66 6.34 -5.04
N MET A 23 5.60 6.51 -5.84
CA MET A 23 5.67 6.27 -7.29
C MET A 23 6.76 7.13 -7.94
N GLU A 24 6.76 8.43 -7.67
CA GLU A 24 7.78 9.38 -8.18
C GLU A 24 9.18 8.94 -7.77
N HIS A 25 9.39 8.61 -6.49
CA HIS A 25 10.69 8.14 -6.02
C HIS A 25 11.14 6.82 -6.70
N LEU A 26 10.23 5.88 -6.95
CA LEU A 26 10.56 4.63 -7.64
C LEU A 26 10.94 4.87 -9.11
N ILE A 27 10.33 5.87 -9.74
CA ILE A 27 10.67 6.30 -11.10
C ILE A 27 12.04 6.98 -11.11
N ASP A 28 12.26 7.94 -10.22
CA ASP A 28 13.51 8.70 -10.12
C ASP A 28 14.72 7.79 -9.81
N THR A 29 14.51 6.73 -9.03
CA THR A 29 15.56 5.75 -8.69
C THR A 29 15.74 4.65 -9.74
N GLY A 30 14.96 4.65 -10.82
CA GLY A 30 15.00 3.63 -11.87
C GLY A 30 14.53 2.25 -11.42
N LYS A 31 13.83 2.14 -10.27
CA LYS A 31 13.20 0.89 -9.82
C LYS A 31 11.97 0.55 -10.67
N VAL A 32 11.40 1.56 -11.32
CA VAL A 32 10.33 1.48 -12.31
C VAL A 32 10.64 2.55 -13.36
N ASN A 33 10.39 2.31 -14.65
CA ASN A 33 10.75 3.28 -15.70
C ASN A 33 9.63 4.27 -16.03
N THR A 34 8.36 3.89 -15.81
CA THR A 34 7.20 4.72 -16.18
C THR A 34 6.04 4.58 -15.19
N GLU A 35 5.10 5.54 -15.20
CA GLU A 35 3.85 5.43 -14.44
C GLU A 35 3.02 4.21 -14.87
N GLN A 36 3.09 3.83 -16.14
CA GLN A 36 2.43 2.64 -16.66
C GLN A 36 3.02 1.38 -16.03
N GLU A 37 4.34 1.24 -16.04
CA GLU A 37 5.02 0.11 -15.42
C GLU A 37 4.72 0.04 -13.92
N PHE A 38 4.63 1.19 -13.24
CA PHE A 38 4.22 1.24 -11.84
C PHE A 38 2.79 0.73 -11.65
N ALA A 39 1.84 1.13 -12.49
CA ALA A 39 0.45 0.68 -12.43
C ALA A 39 0.36 -0.84 -12.64
N GLU A 40 1.02 -1.34 -13.69
CA GLU A 40 1.11 -2.77 -14.00
C GLU A 40 1.74 -3.55 -12.85
N SER A 41 2.76 -2.98 -12.19
CA SER A 41 3.44 -3.60 -11.06
C SER A 41 2.53 -3.92 -9.88
N LEU A 42 1.42 -3.17 -9.75
CA LEU A 42 0.41 -3.29 -8.70
C LEU A 42 -0.90 -3.94 -9.20
N ASN A 43 -0.92 -4.46 -10.43
CA ASN A 43 -2.13 -4.96 -11.10
C ASN A 43 -3.24 -3.89 -11.20
N VAL A 44 -2.85 -2.66 -11.51
CA VAL A 44 -3.75 -1.52 -11.67
C VAL A 44 -3.67 -1.01 -13.11
N ILE A 45 -4.82 -0.64 -13.68
CA ILE A 45 -4.89 -0.06 -15.01
C ILE A 45 -4.31 1.37 -14.96
N PRO A 46 -3.45 1.80 -15.90
CA PRO A 46 -2.83 3.14 -15.89
C PRO A 46 -3.81 4.31 -15.73
N GLN A 47 -5.01 4.18 -16.32
CA GLN A 47 -6.07 5.18 -16.17
C GLN A 47 -6.46 5.42 -14.69
N HIS A 48 -6.43 4.39 -13.85
CA HIS A 48 -6.74 4.52 -12.42
C HIS A 48 -5.67 5.34 -11.70
N VAL A 49 -4.39 5.23 -12.08
CA VAL A 49 -3.31 6.05 -11.51
C VAL A 49 -3.51 7.52 -11.87
N SER A 50 -3.87 7.82 -13.12
CA SER A 50 -4.27 9.17 -13.53
C SER A 50 -5.46 9.71 -12.75
N GLN A 51 -6.47 8.88 -12.45
CA GLN A 51 -7.60 9.27 -11.60
C GLN A 51 -7.18 9.53 -10.14
N MET A 52 -6.22 8.78 -9.61
CA MET A 52 -5.66 8.99 -8.26
C MET A 52 -4.89 10.30 -8.16
N LYS A 53 -4.05 10.63 -9.16
CA LYS A 53 -3.35 11.93 -9.26
C LYS A 53 -4.31 13.11 -9.21
N ASN A 54 -5.46 12.96 -9.87
CA ASN A 54 -6.50 13.98 -9.91
C ASN A 54 -7.48 13.92 -8.73
N GLN A 55 -7.21 13.11 -7.70
CA GLN A 55 -8.09 12.88 -6.54
C GLN A 55 -9.51 12.45 -6.90
N LYS A 56 -9.71 11.89 -8.10
CA LYS A 56 -10.99 11.34 -8.58
C LYS A 56 -11.22 9.91 -8.12
N ARG A 57 -10.18 9.25 -7.63
CA ARG A 57 -10.19 7.87 -7.14
C ARG A 57 -9.30 7.71 -5.92
N PHE A 58 -9.83 7.06 -4.89
CA PHE A 58 -9.05 6.70 -3.71
C PHE A 58 -8.20 5.45 -3.94
N ILE A 59 -7.09 5.36 -3.23
CA ILE A 59 -6.21 4.19 -3.23
C ILE A 59 -6.81 3.12 -2.32
N THR A 60 -6.81 1.88 -2.80
CA THR A 60 -7.34 0.76 -2.02
C THR A 60 -6.27 0.18 -1.09
N ILE A 61 -6.70 -0.46 0.00
CA ILE A 61 -5.79 -1.16 0.92
C ILE A 61 -4.96 -2.22 0.18
N GLN A 62 -5.56 -2.90 -0.80
CA GLN A 62 -4.86 -3.89 -1.62
C GLN A 62 -3.68 -3.29 -2.39
N MET A 63 -3.84 -2.08 -2.94
CA MET A 63 -2.75 -1.39 -3.62
C MET A 63 -1.62 -1.02 -2.66
N LEU A 64 -1.95 -0.50 -1.47
CA LEU A 64 -0.96 -0.18 -0.44
C LEU A 64 -0.21 -1.44 0.02
N TYR A 65 -0.93 -2.56 0.17
CA TYR A 65 -0.33 -3.85 0.52
C TYR A 65 0.67 -4.31 -0.55
N LEU A 66 0.26 -4.33 -1.83
CA LEU A 66 1.14 -4.72 -2.93
C LEU A 66 2.36 -3.81 -3.03
N LEU A 67 2.18 -2.50 -2.86
CA LEU A 67 3.24 -1.51 -2.85
C LEU A 67 4.28 -1.79 -1.74
N CYS A 68 3.81 -2.04 -0.51
CA CYS A 68 4.67 -2.40 0.62
C CYS A 68 5.45 -3.68 0.37
N MET A 69 4.77 -4.71 -0.15
CA MET A 69 5.35 -6.03 -0.38
C MET A 69 6.38 -6.04 -1.50
N LYS A 70 6.12 -5.30 -2.58
CA LYS A 70 6.97 -5.31 -3.78
C LYS A 70 8.19 -4.41 -3.64
N TYR A 71 8.03 -3.24 -3.01
CA TYR A 71 9.07 -2.20 -2.98
C TYR A 71 9.66 -1.97 -1.59
N ALA A 72 9.33 -2.82 -0.61
CA ALA A 72 9.76 -2.68 0.78
C ALA A 72 9.41 -1.32 1.39
N ILE A 73 8.23 -0.78 1.02
CA ILE A 73 7.70 0.46 1.56
C ILE A 73 7.18 0.20 2.98
N ASN A 74 7.47 1.12 3.87
CA ASN A 74 7.01 1.09 5.25
C ASN A 74 5.50 1.35 5.28
N PRO A 75 4.66 0.42 5.77
CA PRO A 75 3.23 0.66 5.89
C PRO A 75 2.91 1.89 6.75
N GLY A 76 3.72 2.17 7.77
CA GLY A 76 3.58 3.37 8.59
C GLY A 76 3.85 4.65 7.81
N TYR A 77 4.59 4.61 6.70
CA TYR A 77 4.66 5.77 5.80
C TYR A 77 3.32 6.02 5.13
N LEU A 78 2.63 4.97 4.68
CA LEU A 78 1.40 5.10 3.92
C LEU A 78 0.16 5.27 4.79
N LEU A 79 0.16 4.74 6.01
CA LEU A 79 -1.01 4.65 6.88
C LEU A 79 -0.74 5.29 8.26
N PRO A 80 -1.80 5.81 8.94
CA PRO A 80 -1.68 6.28 10.32
C PRO A 80 -1.17 5.19 11.28
N PRO A 81 -0.38 5.52 12.32
CA PRO A 81 0.13 6.85 12.67
C PRO A 81 1.39 7.19 11.85
N PHE A 82 1.26 8.11 10.90
CA PHE A 82 2.20 8.32 9.80
C PHE A 82 3.67 8.49 10.24
N SER A 83 4.53 7.59 9.78
CA SER A 83 6.00 7.58 9.92
C SER A 83 6.64 8.46 8.85
N LYS A 84 7.78 9.09 9.17
CA LYS A 84 8.59 9.83 8.18
C LYS A 84 9.41 8.93 7.25
N ASN A 85 9.64 7.67 7.65
CA ASN A 85 10.49 6.74 6.90
C ASN A 85 9.71 6.04 5.80
N MET A 86 9.97 6.36 4.53
CA MET A 86 9.34 5.74 3.35
C MET A 86 9.69 4.26 3.20
N PHE A 87 10.98 3.92 3.35
CA PHE A 87 11.45 2.55 3.23
C PHE A 87 11.59 1.88 4.58
N ILE A 88 11.40 0.57 4.55
CA ILE A 88 11.75 -0.29 5.66
C ILE A 88 13.29 -0.41 5.65
N LYS A 89 13.98 -0.01 6.73
CA LYS A 89 15.44 -0.21 6.86
C LYS A 89 15.78 -1.71 6.66
N ASP A 90 16.83 -2.00 5.89
CA ASP A 90 17.18 -3.34 5.36
C ASP A 90 17.32 -4.47 6.40
N ASN A 91 17.31 -4.19 7.70
CA ASN A 91 17.25 -5.21 8.76
C ASN A 91 15.89 -5.91 8.91
N ASN A 92 14.89 -5.59 8.09
CA ASN A 92 13.50 -6.05 8.24
C ASN A 92 13.02 -7.08 7.22
N LYS A 93 13.87 -7.59 6.32
CA LYS A 93 13.50 -8.77 5.50
C LYS A 93 13.09 -9.95 6.38
N THR A 94 13.71 -10.05 7.56
CA THR A 94 13.35 -10.98 8.63
C THR A 94 11.97 -10.66 9.20
N LEU A 95 11.66 -9.39 9.48
CA LEU A 95 10.38 -8.96 10.05
C LEU A 95 9.21 -9.16 9.06
N ILE A 96 9.42 -8.92 7.76
CA ILE A 96 8.40 -9.17 6.72
C ILE A 96 8.16 -10.68 6.57
N LYS A 97 9.22 -11.51 6.58
CA LYS A 97 9.09 -12.97 6.61
C LYS A 97 8.35 -13.44 7.86
N GLN A 98 8.68 -12.91 9.04
CA GLN A 98 8.04 -13.24 10.31
C GLN A 98 6.55 -12.85 10.31
N LYS A 99 6.20 -11.64 9.87
CA LYS A 99 4.80 -11.21 9.77
C LYS A 99 4.01 -12.02 8.74
N ARG A 100 4.62 -12.45 7.62
CA ARG A 100 3.99 -13.37 6.66
C ARG A 100 3.67 -14.73 7.31
N ILE A 101 4.62 -15.32 8.03
CA ILE A 101 4.42 -16.60 8.73
C ILE A 101 3.28 -16.47 9.75
N GLN A 102 3.23 -15.35 10.48
CA GLN A 102 2.21 -15.09 11.49
C GLN A 102 0.80 -14.89 10.88
N ILE A 103 0.71 -14.19 9.74
CA ILE A 103 -0.56 -14.02 9.01
C ILE A 103 -1.06 -15.37 8.45
N GLU A 104 -0.17 -16.22 7.93
CA GLU A 104 -0.57 -17.54 7.41
C GLU A 104 -1.00 -18.50 8.53
N GLN A 105 -0.41 -18.41 9.73
CA GLN A 105 -0.86 -19.14 10.91
C GLN A 105 -2.26 -18.68 11.36
N LEU A 106 -2.48 -17.38 11.47
CA LEU A 106 -3.78 -16.82 11.85
C LEU A 106 -4.91 -17.21 10.87
N LYS A 107 -4.63 -17.25 9.56
CA LYS A 107 -5.61 -17.72 8.57
C LYS A 107 -6.00 -19.18 8.78
N LYS A 108 -5.04 -20.04 9.14
CA LYS A 108 -5.32 -21.47 9.42
C LYS A 108 -6.16 -21.63 10.68
N GLU A 109 -5.86 -20.87 11.73
CA GLU A 109 -6.65 -20.90 12.97
C GLU A 109 -8.09 -20.42 12.74
N ILE A 110 -8.30 -19.34 11.99
CA ILE A 110 -9.64 -18.87 11.61
C ILE A 110 -10.39 -19.96 10.83
N HIS A 111 -9.75 -20.56 9.83
CA HIS A 111 -10.37 -21.62 9.02
C HIS A 111 -10.75 -22.84 9.87
N ILE A 112 -9.92 -23.21 10.84
CA ILE A 112 -10.22 -24.27 11.80
C ILE A 112 -11.42 -23.88 12.67
N LEU A 113 -11.44 -22.68 13.24
CA LEU A 113 -12.55 -22.22 14.08
C LEU A 113 -13.87 -22.13 13.31
N GLU A 114 -13.84 -21.71 12.05
CA GLU A 114 -15.00 -21.71 11.13
C GLU A 114 -15.48 -23.13 10.77
N ALA A 115 -14.58 -24.12 10.75
CA ALA A 115 -14.93 -25.51 10.47
C ALA A 115 -15.54 -26.24 11.68
N TYR A 116 -15.37 -25.69 12.88
CA TYR A 116 -15.90 -26.23 14.15
C TYR A 116 -17.07 -25.41 14.73
N SER A 117 -17.52 -24.36 14.04
CA SER A 117 -18.72 -23.56 14.35
C SER A 117 -19.90 -23.96 13.48
#